data_AF-A0A126RD50-F1
#
_entry.id   AF-A0A126RD50-F1
#
_cell.length_a   1.000
_cell.length_b   1.000
_cell.length_c   1.000
_cell.angle_alpha   90.00
_cell.angle_beta   90.00
_cell.angle_gamma   90.00
#
_symmetry.space_group_name_H-M   'P 1'
#
loop_
_entity.id
_entity.type
_entity.pdbx_description
1 polymer ?
#
loop_
_entity_poly.entity_id
_entity_poly.type
_entity_poly.pdbx_seq_one_letter_code
_entity_poly.pdbx_strand_id
1 'polypeptide(L)'
;MLKLTVPNHARQLVLFMVPDTRGDFSAISDAVRGRPGEFVRVTQDINKASLDRTRLNAFILGIRSQENTHPEYLRNVAPVLSSSLAVKLNPDCLAKVVEFQAACLLENRDSLVLGDIHSNSLTETIIGAPTDLALQLSATREGGYGFYSPYIGVVRDLARMFGAFNNPEFNYLPALGIQNGHSISLLLNSAPSFRKPKSVLVAALPAIEKNVPPPLRKSGDAPICATRPGAVFGVDGAPLVFATDYAHNMALRMTDKDGRVVEAPVVARADRGGYIFAPSFDPAGLKGAVAAQLHGFWGFDAFEGPEFAVQFPQDDGWQVAPGQRLQTGRKNNVLVSGPSMACVKSISVQLPDGRNLTPDWQMKGEQLSIDIPLSDLVAPGEVSIAIQPHGGGKPAVITIPAEAEGMP
;
A
#
# COMPACT_ATOMS: atom_id res chain seq x y z
N MET A 1 31.28 -8.75 -14.40
CA MET A 1 30.56 -7.98 -13.36
C MET A 1 31.01 -6.52 -13.49
N LEU A 2 30.10 -5.59 -13.79
CA LEU A 2 30.43 -4.17 -13.92
C LEU A 2 30.59 -3.58 -12.52
N LYS A 3 31.79 -3.16 -12.12
CA LYS A 3 32.05 -2.50 -10.84
C LYS A 3 32.28 -1.02 -11.11
N LEU A 4 31.35 -0.17 -10.67
CA LEU A 4 31.42 1.28 -10.79
C LEU A 4 31.70 1.90 -9.42
N THR A 5 32.65 2.81 -9.36
CA THR A 5 32.85 3.67 -8.18
C THR A 5 31.99 4.91 -8.36
N VAL A 6 31.02 5.09 -7.48
CA VAL A 6 30.14 6.27 -7.51
C VAL A 6 30.93 7.50 -7.03
N PRO A 7 31.05 8.56 -7.84
CA PRO A 7 31.72 9.79 -7.41
C PRO A 7 30.98 10.46 -6.24
N ASN A 8 31.73 11.15 -5.39
CA ASN A 8 31.13 11.96 -4.32
C ASN A 8 30.15 12.98 -4.93
N HIS A 9 28.98 13.15 -4.30
CA HIS A 9 27.91 14.05 -4.73
C HIS A 9 27.22 13.69 -6.07
N ALA A 10 27.49 12.52 -6.63
CA ALA A 10 26.72 12.03 -7.77
C ALA A 10 25.26 11.82 -7.36
N ARG A 11 24.33 12.29 -8.19
CA ARG A 11 22.88 12.24 -7.90
C ARG A 11 22.12 11.27 -8.80
N GLN A 12 22.63 11.07 -10.01
CA GLN A 12 21.95 10.34 -11.06
C GLN A 12 22.94 9.44 -11.77
N LEU A 13 22.44 8.32 -12.26
CA LEU A 13 23.19 7.39 -13.08
C LEU A 13 22.40 7.12 -14.36
N VAL A 14 23.08 7.29 -15.49
CA VAL A 14 22.49 7.11 -16.82
C VAL A 14 23.30 6.08 -17.57
N LEU A 15 22.62 5.15 -18.21
CA LEU A 15 23.24 4.16 -19.07
C LEU A 15 22.95 4.52 -20.54
N PHE A 16 24.02 4.75 -21.30
CA PHE A 16 23.97 4.88 -22.74
C PHE A 16 24.41 3.56 -23.37
N MET A 17 23.54 2.93 -24.14
CA MET A 17 23.86 1.71 -24.89
C MET A 17 23.88 2.03 -26.37
N VAL A 18 24.99 1.69 -27.01
CA VAL A 18 25.30 2.08 -28.39
C VAL A 18 25.71 0.81 -29.13
N PRO A 19 25.33 0.65 -30.40
CA PRO A 19 25.91 -0.37 -31.27
C PRO A 19 27.44 -0.29 -31.26
N ASP A 20 28.12 -1.44 -31.17
CA ASP A 20 29.58 -1.48 -31.18
C ASP A 20 30.12 -1.17 -32.59
N THR A 21 30.40 0.11 -32.85
CA THR A 21 30.83 0.58 -34.17
C THR A 21 32.18 1.31 -34.18
N ARG A 22 32.92 1.28 -33.05
CA ARG A 22 34.21 1.97 -32.82
C ARG A 22 34.15 3.49 -33.03
N GLY A 23 34.54 4.26 -32.01
CA GLY A 23 34.62 5.74 -32.09
C GLY A 23 33.36 6.49 -31.63
N ASP A 24 32.33 5.80 -31.16
CA ASP A 24 31.06 6.41 -30.75
C ASP A 24 31.13 7.09 -29.36
N PHE A 25 32.13 6.73 -28.53
CA PHE A 25 32.25 7.23 -27.15
C PHE A 25 32.52 8.74 -27.06
N SER A 26 33.47 9.27 -27.85
CA SER A 26 33.80 10.70 -27.81
C SER A 26 32.61 11.55 -28.27
N ALA A 27 31.94 11.15 -29.35
CA ALA A 27 30.78 11.85 -29.88
C ALA A 27 29.63 11.94 -28.86
N ILE A 28 29.36 10.86 -28.13
CA ILE A 28 28.32 10.85 -27.07
C ILE A 28 28.79 11.63 -25.84
N SER A 29 30.05 11.49 -25.45
CA SER A 29 30.61 12.24 -24.31
C SER A 29 30.57 13.75 -24.58
N ASP A 30 30.89 14.18 -25.80
CA ASP A 30 30.85 15.58 -26.21
C ASP A 30 29.41 16.11 -26.28
N ALA A 31 28.46 15.30 -26.76
CA ALA A 31 27.03 15.64 -26.75
C ALA A 31 26.52 15.86 -25.32
N VAL A 32 26.89 14.99 -24.38
CA VAL A 32 26.51 15.12 -22.96
C VAL A 32 27.17 16.35 -22.32
N ARG A 33 28.47 16.57 -22.57
CA ARG A 33 29.22 17.72 -22.04
C ARG A 33 28.78 19.06 -22.62
N GLY A 34 28.30 19.08 -23.86
CA GLY A 34 27.81 20.29 -24.50
C GLY A 34 26.49 20.78 -23.88
N ARG A 35 25.67 19.87 -23.32
CA ARG A 35 24.34 20.19 -22.77
C ARG A 35 23.99 19.38 -21.51
N PRO A 36 24.79 19.47 -20.44
CA PRO A 36 24.64 18.61 -19.27
C PRO A 36 23.28 18.79 -18.57
N GLY A 37 22.77 20.03 -18.51
CA GLY A 37 21.49 20.33 -17.85
C GLY A 37 20.28 19.69 -18.53
N GLU A 38 20.28 19.63 -19.87
CA GLU A 38 19.18 18.99 -20.61
C GLU A 38 19.20 17.47 -20.38
N PHE A 39 20.38 16.82 -20.37
CA PHE A 39 20.49 15.39 -20.07
C PHE A 39 20.06 15.03 -18.64
N VAL A 40 20.39 15.88 -17.67
CA VAL A 40 19.94 15.72 -16.27
C VAL A 40 18.42 15.75 -16.20
N ARG A 41 17.78 16.76 -16.80
CA ARG A 41 16.32 16.90 -16.80
C ARG A 41 15.67 15.68 -17.46
N VAL A 42 16.13 15.31 -18.64
CA VAL A 42 15.54 14.21 -19.39
C VAL A 42 15.71 12.86 -18.67
N THR A 43 16.83 12.67 -17.96
CA THR A 43 17.04 11.49 -17.11
C THR A 43 16.04 11.44 -15.96
N GLN A 44 15.79 12.57 -15.29
CA GLN A 44 14.78 12.66 -14.23
C GLN A 44 13.39 12.31 -14.78
N ASP A 45 13.05 12.82 -15.96
CA ASP A 45 11.77 12.54 -16.62
C ASP A 45 11.65 11.05 -17.02
N ILE A 46 12.72 10.43 -17.54
CA ILE A 46 12.75 8.97 -17.80
C ILE A 46 12.55 8.18 -16.50
N ASN A 47 13.24 8.56 -15.42
CA ASN A 47 13.12 7.86 -14.14
C ASN A 47 11.70 7.98 -13.57
N LYS A 48 11.11 9.19 -13.59
CA LYS A 48 9.73 9.42 -13.17
C LYS A 48 8.75 8.59 -14.01
N ALA A 49 8.88 8.62 -15.34
CA ALA A 49 8.05 7.82 -16.24
C ALA A 49 8.20 6.31 -15.98
N SER A 50 9.40 5.84 -15.63
CA SER A 50 9.67 4.44 -15.30
C SER A 50 8.98 4.02 -14.00
N LEU A 51 9.00 4.87 -12.97
CA LEU A 51 8.29 4.64 -11.70
C LEU A 51 6.77 4.64 -11.89
N ASP A 52 6.25 5.59 -12.67
CA ASP A 52 4.83 5.67 -13.02
C ASP A 52 4.37 4.43 -13.80
N ARG A 53 5.18 3.96 -14.74
CA ARG A 53 4.90 2.70 -15.46
C ARG A 53 4.92 1.50 -14.52
N THR A 54 5.84 1.48 -13.56
CA THR A 54 5.94 0.41 -12.57
C THR A 54 4.70 0.37 -11.67
N ARG A 55 4.21 1.52 -11.20
CA ARG A 55 2.96 1.63 -10.43
C ARG A 55 1.76 1.11 -11.21
N LEU A 56 1.64 1.47 -12.49
CA LEU A 56 0.58 0.97 -13.37
C LEU A 56 0.66 -0.55 -13.56
N ASN A 57 1.86 -1.10 -13.73
CA ASN A 57 2.05 -2.55 -13.84
C ASN A 57 1.61 -3.26 -12.55
N ALA A 58 2.00 -2.73 -11.38
CA ALA A 58 1.57 -3.27 -10.08
C ALA A 58 0.04 -3.25 -9.93
N PHE A 59 -0.62 -2.18 -10.39
CA PHE A 59 -2.08 -2.08 -10.38
C PHE A 59 -2.72 -3.16 -11.26
N ILE A 60 -2.25 -3.32 -12.50
CA ILE A 60 -2.77 -4.32 -13.44
C ILE A 60 -2.56 -5.74 -12.91
N LEU A 61 -1.38 -6.02 -12.33
CA LEU A 61 -1.09 -7.32 -11.70
C LEU A 61 -2.03 -7.58 -10.53
N GLY A 62 -2.30 -6.56 -9.70
CA GLY A 62 -3.28 -6.64 -8.61
C GLY A 62 -4.67 -7.02 -9.10
N ILE A 63 -5.18 -6.33 -10.13
CA ILE A 63 -6.50 -6.63 -10.73
C ILE A 63 -6.56 -8.06 -11.28
N ARG A 64 -5.56 -8.46 -12.09
CA ARG A 64 -5.50 -9.80 -12.70
C ARG A 64 -5.41 -10.93 -11.67
N SER A 65 -4.76 -10.69 -10.53
CA SER A 65 -4.65 -11.69 -9.46
C SER A 65 -6.02 -12.05 -8.85
N GLN A 66 -6.95 -11.09 -8.83
CA GLN A 66 -8.28 -11.25 -8.22
C GLN A 66 -9.31 -11.82 -9.22
N GLU A 67 -9.23 -11.42 -10.49
CA GLU A 67 -10.09 -11.88 -11.59
C GLU A 67 -10.16 -13.41 -11.68
N ASN A 68 -9.03 -14.09 -11.44
CA ASN A 68 -8.94 -15.56 -11.54
C ASN A 68 -9.62 -16.31 -10.38
N THR A 69 -10.03 -15.62 -9.31
CA THR A 69 -10.52 -16.29 -8.10
C THR A 69 -11.96 -15.90 -7.80
N HIS A 70 -12.31 -14.61 -7.82
CA HIS A 70 -13.65 -14.11 -7.47
C HIS A 70 -13.90 -12.68 -7.99
N PRO A 71 -14.57 -12.47 -9.14
CA PRO A 71 -14.69 -11.15 -9.77
C PRO A 71 -15.58 -10.15 -9.01
N GLU A 72 -16.43 -10.61 -8.09
CA GLU A 72 -17.18 -9.78 -7.15
C GLU A 72 -16.29 -9.00 -6.16
N TYR A 73 -15.06 -9.46 -5.91
CA TYR A 73 -14.10 -8.79 -5.02
C TYR A 73 -13.47 -7.56 -5.67
N LEU A 74 -13.53 -7.42 -7.00
CA LEU A 74 -12.95 -6.27 -7.71
C LEU A 74 -13.55 -4.94 -7.25
N ARG A 75 -14.84 -4.91 -6.88
CA ARG A 75 -15.51 -3.71 -6.36
C ARG A 75 -14.91 -3.21 -5.04
N ASN A 76 -14.39 -4.13 -4.22
CA ASN A 76 -13.80 -3.80 -2.92
C ASN A 76 -12.29 -3.55 -3.04
N VAL A 77 -11.60 -4.31 -3.89
CA VAL A 77 -10.13 -4.26 -4.01
C VAL A 77 -9.65 -3.15 -4.93
N ALA A 78 -10.37 -2.84 -6.02
CA ALA A 78 -9.94 -1.82 -6.97
C ALA A 78 -9.79 -0.42 -6.34
N PRO A 79 -10.71 0.07 -5.49
CA PRO A 79 -10.53 1.36 -4.79
C PRO A 79 -9.31 1.37 -3.86
N VAL A 80 -9.04 0.26 -3.16
CA VAL A 80 -7.87 0.12 -2.29
C VAL A 80 -6.59 0.17 -3.12
N LEU A 81 -6.48 -0.64 -4.18
CA LEU A 81 -5.35 -0.63 -5.11
C LEU A 81 -5.12 0.76 -5.72
N SER A 82 -6.21 1.43 -6.13
CA SER A 82 -6.19 2.79 -6.67
C SER A 82 -5.59 3.78 -5.69
N SER A 83 -6.04 3.76 -4.43
CA SER A 83 -5.50 4.61 -3.37
C SER A 83 -4.04 4.29 -3.09
N SER A 84 -3.71 3.01 -2.87
CA SER A 84 -2.37 2.55 -2.52
C SER A 84 -1.33 2.83 -3.59
N LEU A 85 -1.68 2.67 -4.87
CA LEU A 85 -0.77 2.92 -6.00
C LEU A 85 -0.93 4.33 -6.58
N ALA A 86 -1.86 5.13 -6.04
CA ALA A 86 -2.26 6.45 -6.54
C ALA A 86 -2.56 6.47 -8.05
N VAL A 87 -3.31 5.46 -8.50
CA VAL A 87 -3.79 5.30 -9.89
C VAL A 87 -5.27 5.71 -9.92
N LYS A 88 -5.67 6.70 -10.70
CA LYS A 88 -7.09 7.10 -10.78
C LYS A 88 -7.90 6.04 -11.52
N LEU A 89 -9.07 5.68 -10.99
CA LEU A 89 -10.01 4.78 -11.66
C LEU A 89 -11.04 5.55 -12.48
N ASN A 90 -11.57 4.90 -13.51
CA ASN A 90 -12.81 5.33 -14.14
C ASN A 90 -14.01 4.72 -13.37
N PRO A 91 -14.84 5.54 -12.67
CA PRO A 91 -15.97 5.03 -11.89
C PRO A 91 -17.02 4.32 -12.75
N ASP A 92 -17.14 4.69 -14.03
CA ASP A 92 -18.09 4.05 -14.97
C ASP A 92 -17.75 2.59 -15.25
N CYS A 93 -16.47 2.21 -15.07
CA CYS A 93 -16.06 0.81 -15.20
C CYS A 93 -16.48 -0.03 -13.99
N LEU A 94 -16.51 0.53 -12.78
CA LEU A 94 -16.96 -0.19 -11.58
C LEU A 94 -18.48 -0.42 -11.58
N ALA A 95 -19.22 0.44 -12.31
CA ALA A 95 -20.66 0.34 -12.48
C ALA A 95 -21.10 -0.71 -13.53
N LYS A 96 -20.18 -1.28 -14.30
CA LYS A 96 -20.48 -2.33 -15.31
C LYS A 96 -20.86 -3.65 -14.63
N VAL A 97 -21.45 -4.57 -15.39
CA VAL A 97 -21.65 -5.97 -14.94
C VAL A 97 -20.31 -6.66 -14.74
N VAL A 98 -20.25 -7.56 -13.75
CA VAL A 98 -19.00 -8.09 -13.15
C VAL A 98 -18.05 -8.68 -14.20
N GLU A 99 -18.59 -9.35 -15.22
CA GLU A 99 -17.86 -9.99 -16.31
C GLU A 99 -17.11 -8.99 -17.22
N PHE A 100 -17.53 -7.73 -17.27
CA PHE A 100 -16.92 -6.69 -18.11
C PHE A 100 -16.14 -5.64 -17.31
N GLN A 101 -16.14 -5.69 -15.97
CA GLN A 101 -15.46 -4.71 -15.13
C GLN A 101 -13.94 -4.75 -15.32
N ALA A 102 -13.34 -5.95 -15.26
CA ALA A 102 -11.91 -6.14 -15.44
C ALA A 102 -11.47 -5.71 -16.85
N ALA A 103 -12.20 -6.13 -17.88
CA ALA A 103 -11.97 -5.70 -19.25
C ALA A 103 -12.05 -4.17 -19.38
N CYS A 104 -13.08 -3.50 -18.85
CA CYS A 104 -13.21 -2.04 -18.89
C CYS A 104 -12.07 -1.30 -18.18
N LEU A 105 -11.66 -1.77 -17.00
CA LEU A 105 -10.54 -1.19 -16.23
C LEU A 105 -9.19 -1.39 -16.93
N LEU A 106 -9.05 -2.47 -17.70
CA LEU A 106 -7.85 -2.79 -18.47
C LEU A 106 -7.88 -2.21 -19.89
N GLU A 107 -9.04 -1.90 -20.46
CA GLU A 107 -9.19 -1.25 -21.77
C GLU A 107 -8.98 0.26 -21.65
N ASN A 108 -9.48 0.89 -20.57
CA ASN A 108 -9.26 2.31 -20.29
C ASN A 108 -7.90 2.63 -19.67
N ARG A 109 -6.87 1.78 -19.90
CA ARG A 109 -5.47 2.07 -19.54
C ARG A 109 -5.01 3.44 -20.04
N ASP A 110 -5.67 3.92 -21.09
CA ASP A 110 -5.34 5.11 -21.85
C ASP A 110 -5.89 6.41 -21.27
N SER A 111 -6.83 6.33 -20.31
CA SER A 111 -7.38 7.46 -19.56
C SER A 111 -6.98 7.48 -18.07
N LEU A 112 -6.14 6.54 -17.61
CA LEU A 112 -5.67 6.48 -16.21
C LEU A 112 -4.67 7.62 -15.98
N VAL A 113 -5.17 8.77 -15.52
CA VAL A 113 -4.33 9.90 -15.11
C VAL A 113 -3.62 9.54 -13.81
N LEU A 114 -2.31 9.33 -13.90
CA LEU A 114 -1.46 9.12 -12.73
C LEU A 114 -1.28 10.46 -12.02
N GLY A 115 -1.87 10.58 -10.84
CA GLY A 115 -1.62 11.70 -9.95
C GLY A 115 -0.32 11.46 -9.20
N ASP A 116 0.56 12.45 -9.20
CA ASP A 116 1.63 12.53 -8.23
C ASP A 116 1.09 13.28 -7.01
N ILE A 117 0.79 12.56 -5.92
CA ILE A 117 0.27 13.17 -4.68
C ILE A 117 1.41 13.89 -3.93
N HIS A 118 2.68 13.64 -4.30
CA HIS A 118 3.85 14.14 -3.58
C HIS A 118 4.66 15.20 -4.32
N SER A 119 4.52 15.36 -5.64
CA SER A 119 5.24 16.40 -6.40
C SER A 119 4.52 17.75 -6.48
N ASN A 120 3.51 18.01 -5.67
CA ASN A 120 2.85 19.32 -5.62
C ASN A 120 3.72 20.36 -4.89
N SER A 121 4.87 20.71 -5.48
CA SER A 121 5.54 21.98 -5.21
C SER A 121 4.81 23.09 -5.98
N LEU A 122 3.78 23.66 -5.34
CA LEU A 122 3.31 25.07 -5.40
C LEU A 122 3.42 25.94 -6.70
N THR A 123 3.60 25.43 -7.92
CA THR A 123 3.80 26.35 -9.10
C THR A 123 3.17 25.94 -10.43
N GLU A 124 2.26 24.96 -10.49
CA GLU A 124 1.54 24.66 -11.74
C GLU A 124 0.02 24.75 -11.58
N THR A 125 -0.50 25.98 -11.49
CA THR A 125 -1.96 26.23 -11.61
C THR A 125 -2.30 27.34 -12.61
N ILE A 126 -1.38 27.78 -13.47
CA ILE A 126 -1.72 28.80 -14.47
C ILE A 126 -1.00 28.48 -15.78
N ILE A 127 -1.70 27.79 -16.68
CA ILE A 127 -1.84 28.09 -18.12
C ILE A 127 -2.89 27.11 -18.66
N GLY A 128 -4.01 27.66 -19.13
CA GLY A 128 -5.06 26.93 -19.83
C GLY A 128 -4.86 26.92 -21.35
N ALA A 129 -5.25 25.78 -21.95
CA ALA A 129 -5.58 25.50 -23.37
C ALA A 129 -4.41 25.31 -24.38
N PRO A 130 -4.61 24.59 -25.52
CA PRO A 130 -5.60 23.56 -25.87
C PRO A 130 -4.94 22.31 -26.54
N THR A 131 -5.03 21.11 -25.95
CA THR A 131 -4.58 19.85 -26.58
C THR A 131 -5.69 19.06 -27.27
N ASP A 132 -6.92 19.58 -27.30
CA ASP A 132 -8.11 18.80 -27.65
C ASP A 132 -8.29 18.56 -29.16
N LEU A 133 -7.76 19.46 -30.01
CA LEU A 133 -7.96 19.36 -31.47
C LEU A 133 -7.08 18.27 -32.13
N ALA A 134 -5.97 17.88 -31.49
CA ALA A 134 -5.13 16.77 -31.94
C ALA A 134 -5.66 15.40 -31.45
N LEU A 135 -6.47 15.39 -30.39
CA LEU A 135 -7.14 14.18 -29.90
C LEU A 135 -8.33 13.79 -30.79
N GLN A 136 -9.05 14.75 -31.39
CA GLN A 136 -10.21 14.43 -32.22
C GLN A 136 -9.86 13.93 -33.63
N LEU A 137 -8.73 14.34 -34.22
CA LEU A 137 -8.32 13.86 -35.54
C LEU A 137 -7.64 12.47 -35.50
N SER A 138 -7.15 12.04 -34.34
CA SER A 138 -6.43 10.76 -34.16
C SER A 138 -7.33 9.56 -33.83
N ALA A 139 -8.65 9.78 -33.70
CA ALA A 139 -9.64 8.71 -33.51
C ALA A 139 -10.25 8.19 -34.83
N THR A 140 -9.80 8.68 -35.99
CA THR A 140 -10.37 8.29 -37.29
C THR A 140 -9.70 7.07 -37.91
N ARG A 141 -10.54 6.21 -38.49
CA ARG A 141 -10.20 4.87 -39.02
C ARG A 141 -9.20 4.90 -40.19
N GLU A 142 -8.97 6.07 -40.78
CA GLU A 142 -8.15 6.29 -41.98
C GLU A 142 -6.67 6.55 -41.66
N GLY A 143 -6.32 6.75 -40.37
CA GLY A 143 -4.98 7.13 -39.92
C GLY A 143 -3.99 6.00 -39.58
N GLY A 144 -4.29 4.74 -39.89
CA GLY A 144 -3.34 3.62 -39.86
C GLY A 144 -2.63 3.35 -38.52
N TYR A 145 -3.17 2.39 -37.76
CA TYR A 145 -2.54 1.68 -36.63
C TYR A 145 -2.26 2.45 -35.32
N GLY A 146 -3.06 2.12 -34.29
CA GLY A 146 -2.63 2.08 -32.89
C GLY A 146 -3.41 3.00 -31.96
N PHE A 147 -4.29 2.41 -31.14
CA PHE A 147 -4.85 3.04 -29.94
C PHE A 147 -3.71 3.57 -29.05
N TYR A 148 -3.73 4.87 -28.75
CA TYR A 148 -2.62 5.54 -28.09
C TYR A 148 -2.72 5.44 -26.56
N SER A 149 -1.78 4.71 -25.98
CA SER A 149 -1.58 4.65 -24.52
C SER A 149 -1.11 6.00 -23.97
N PRO A 150 -1.48 6.41 -22.74
CA PRO A 150 -1.10 7.71 -22.18
C PRO A 150 0.42 7.77 -21.94
N TYR A 151 1.03 6.59 -21.84
CA TYR A 151 2.46 6.31 -21.92
C TYR A 151 3.12 6.89 -23.17
N ILE A 152 2.44 6.85 -24.33
CA ILE A 152 2.96 7.42 -25.57
C ILE A 152 3.01 8.95 -25.49
N GLY A 153 2.16 9.61 -24.69
CA GLY A 153 2.25 11.05 -24.42
C GLY A 153 3.55 11.44 -23.70
N VAL A 154 3.82 10.81 -22.56
CA VAL A 154 5.06 11.02 -21.78
C VAL A 154 6.31 10.68 -22.60
N VAL A 155 6.25 9.59 -23.37
CA VAL A 155 7.33 9.18 -24.28
C VAL A 155 7.51 10.16 -25.44
N ARG A 156 6.43 10.71 -26.00
CA ARG A 156 6.51 11.69 -27.09
C ARG A 156 7.15 12.99 -26.63
N ASP A 157 6.84 13.43 -25.42
CA ASP A 157 7.50 14.58 -24.80
C ASP A 157 8.98 14.31 -24.56
N LEU A 158 9.33 13.12 -24.04
CA LEU A 158 10.71 12.67 -23.92
C LEU A 158 11.42 12.59 -25.28
N ALA A 159 10.77 12.05 -26.31
CA ALA A 159 11.32 11.95 -27.66
C ALA A 159 11.51 13.32 -28.31
N ARG A 160 10.61 14.28 -28.04
CA ARG A 160 10.75 15.68 -28.46
C ARG A 160 11.94 16.34 -27.76
N MET A 161 12.13 16.12 -26.46
CA MET A 161 13.30 16.61 -25.73
C MET A 161 14.59 15.96 -26.26
N PHE A 162 14.57 14.65 -26.55
CA PHE A 162 15.73 13.96 -27.13
C PHE A 162 16.01 14.36 -28.59
N GLY A 163 15.00 14.80 -29.33
CA GLY A 163 15.14 15.36 -30.67
C GLY A 163 16.16 16.49 -30.74
N ALA A 164 16.36 17.22 -29.64
CA ALA A 164 17.35 18.30 -29.54
C ALA A 164 18.81 17.82 -29.52
N PHE A 165 19.07 16.53 -29.26
CA PHE A 165 20.42 15.93 -29.26
C PHE A 165 20.68 15.05 -30.47
N ASN A 166 19.67 14.80 -31.30
CA ASN A 166 19.83 13.97 -32.49
C ASN A 166 20.79 14.63 -33.47
N ASN A 167 21.62 13.79 -34.08
CA ASN A 167 22.56 14.21 -35.11
C ASN A 167 22.58 13.16 -36.25
N PRO A 168 23.27 13.42 -37.37
CA PRO A 168 23.32 12.47 -38.49
C PRO A 168 23.92 11.10 -38.13
N GLU A 169 24.69 11.03 -37.05
CA GLU A 169 25.34 9.80 -36.57
C GLU A 169 24.46 9.02 -35.58
N PHE A 170 23.71 9.71 -34.70
CA PHE A 170 23.00 9.15 -33.57
C PHE A 170 21.61 9.74 -33.35
N ASN A 171 20.68 8.86 -33.00
CA ASN A 171 19.34 9.17 -32.52
C ASN A 171 19.18 8.62 -31.09
N TYR A 172 18.80 9.46 -30.14
CA TYR A 172 18.66 9.06 -28.74
C TYR A 172 17.26 8.50 -28.48
N LEU A 173 17.20 7.24 -28.07
CA LEU A 173 15.97 6.53 -27.79
C LEU A 173 15.79 6.35 -26.28
N PRO A 174 14.84 7.07 -25.63
CA PRO A 174 14.53 6.84 -24.23
C PRO A 174 14.01 5.41 -24.02
N ALA A 175 14.58 4.74 -23.02
CA ALA A 175 14.21 3.42 -22.58
C ALA A 175 13.77 3.47 -21.13
N LEU A 176 12.52 3.07 -20.84
CA LEU A 176 12.03 3.06 -19.47
C LEU A 176 12.48 1.78 -18.77
N GLY A 177 13.05 1.93 -17.57
CA GLY A 177 13.56 0.81 -16.78
C GLY A 177 12.50 0.25 -15.85
N ILE A 178 12.08 -0.99 -16.08
CA ILE A 178 11.20 -1.73 -15.17
C ILE A 178 12.04 -2.71 -14.37
N GLN A 179 12.08 -2.52 -13.06
CA GLN A 179 12.78 -3.43 -12.16
C GLN A 179 11.97 -4.72 -11.98
N ASN A 180 12.65 -5.85 -12.08
CA ASN A 180 12.12 -7.18 -11.86
C ASN A 180 13.15 -7.97 -11.06
N GLY A 181 13.10 -7.82 -9.73
CA GLY A 181 14.09 -8.39 -8.81
C GLY A 181 15.52 -7.99 -9.21
N HIS A 182 16.34 -8.96 -9.63
CA HIS A 182 17.75 -8.73 -9.99
C HIS A 182 17.98 -8.25 -11.43
N SER A 183 16.92 -7.92 -12.18
CA SER A 183 17.03 -7.49 -13.57
C SER A 183 16.25 -6.20 -13.83
N ILE A 184 16.71 -5.41 -14.81
CA ILE A 184 15.98 -4.25 -15.31
C ILE A 184 15.59 -4.54 -16.76
N SER A 185 14.29 -4.62 -17.02
CA SER A 185 13.75 -4.71 -18.37
C SER A 185 13.60 -3.30 -18.95
N LEU A 186 14.07 -3.11 -20.18
CA LEU A 186 14.02 -1.83 -20.86
C LEU A 186 12.85 -1.81 -21.85
N LEU A 187 11.86 -0.96 -21.60
CA LEU A 187 10.74 -0.75 -22.51
C LEU A 187 11.11 0.30 -23.56
N LEU A 188 11.06 -0.12 -24.82
CA LEU A 188 11.38 0.69 -25.97
C LEU A 188 10.11 1.12 -26.70
N ASN A 189 10.12 2.35 -27.20
CA ASN A 189 8.99 2.92 -27.95
C ASN A 189 9.15 2.85 -29.47
N SER A 190 10.35 2.52 -29.93
CA SER A 190 10.65 2.28 -31.33
C SER A 190 11.73 1.21 -31.46
N ALA A 191 11.80 0.59 -32.63
CA ALA A 191 12.86 -0.38 -32.91
C ALA A 191 14.22 0.34 -33.00
N PRO A 192 15.27 -0.16 -32.33
CA PRO A 192 16.61 0.39 -32.46
C PRO A 192 17.13 0.29 -33.91
N SER A 193 17.73 1.37 -34.41
CA SER A 193 18.42 1.38 -35.69
C SER A 193 19.91 1.13 -35.50
N PHE A 194 20.47 0.25 -36.32
CA PHE A 194 21.93 0.02 -36.43
C PHE A 194 22.55 0.77 -37.61
N ARG A 195 21.72 1.45 -38.41
CA ARG A 195 22.14 2.31 -39.53
C ARG A 195 22.06 3.76 -39.11
N LYS A 196 22.86 4.63 -39.73
CA LYS A 196 22.84 6.07 -39.43
C LYS A 196 21.45 6.69 -39.71
N PRO A 197 20.90 7.49 -38.78
CA PRO A 197 21.41 7.74 -37.43
C PRO A 197 21.20 6.50 -36.53
N LYS A 198 22.28 6.01 -35.91
CA LYS A 198 22.27 4.82 -35.05
C LYS A 198 21.52 5.13 -33.76
N SER A 199 20.77 4.17 -33.23
CA SER A 199 20.06 4.36 -31.96
C SER A 199 21.02 4.27 -30.78
N VAL A 200 21.01 5.30 -29.93
CA VAL A 200 21.61 5.29 -28.60
C VAL A 200 20.47 5.08 -27.60
N LEU A 201 20.41 3.92 -26.97
CA LEU A 201 19.42 3.70 -25.92
C LEU A 201 19.86 4.45 -24.67
N VAL A 202 18.94 5.24 -24.12
CA VAL A 202 19.17 6.01 -22.89
C VAL A 202 18.26 5.46 -21.81
N ALA A 203 18.84 4.81 -20.80
CA ALA A 203 18.12 4.30 -19.65
C ALA A 203 18.55 5.06 -18.39
N ALA A 204 17.58 5.60 -17.65
CA ALA A 204 17.82 6.12 -16.32
C ALA A 204 17.92 4.95 -15.33
N LEU A 205 19.00 4.89 -14.57
CA LEU A 205 19.13 3.97 -13.44
C LEU A 205 18.57 4.64 -12.18
N PRO A 206 18.25 3.86 -11.13
CA PRO A 206 17.76 4.41 -9.88
C PRO A 206 18.64 5.53 -9.37
N ALA A 207 18.02 6.57 -8.82
CA ALA A 207 18.74 7.72 -8.30
C ALA A 207 19.75 7.26 -7.24
N ILE A 208 20.95 7.83 -7.31
CA ILE A 208 22.08 7.54 -6.41
C ILE A 208 22.35 8.70 -5.45
N GLU A 209 21.51 9.74 -5.51
CA GLU A 209 21.50 10.80 -4.50
C GLU A 209 21.08 10.27 -3.13
N LYS A 210 21.31 11.08 -2.10
CA LYS A 210 20.84 10.78 -0.75
C LYS A 210 19.35 10.49 -0.78
N ASN A 211 18.94 9.33 -0.26
CA ASN A 211 17.53 8.98 -0.28
C ASN A 211 16.72 9.94 0.60
N VAL A 212 15.58 10.36 0.06
CA VAL A 212 14.53 11.04 0.82
C VAL A 212 13.32 10.12 0.74
N PRO A 213 13.14 9.19 1.72
CA PRO A 213 12.02 8.28 1.69
C PRO A 213 10.70 9.07 1.76
N PRO A 214 9.65 8.66 1.02
CA PRO A 214 8.35 9.29 1.13
C PRO A 214 7.82 9.11 2.56
N PRO A 215 7.15 10.13 3.14
CA PRO A 215 6.63 10.03 4.50
C PRO A 215 5.48 9.02 4.52
N LEU A 216 5.72 7.81 5.05
CA LEU A 216 4.65 6.87 5.35
C LEU A 216 3.83 7.37 6.53
N ARG A 217 2.52 7.38 6.37
CA ARG A 217 1.58 7.73 7.43
C ARG A 217 0.75 6.50 7.77
N LYS A 218 0.37 6.35 9.04
CA LYS A 218 -0.65 5.38 9.43
C LYS A 218 -2.02 5.83 8.90
N SER A 219 -2.84 4.90 8.42
CA SER A 219 -4.17 5.18 7.89
C SER A 219 -5.22 5.46 8.98
N GLY A 220 -4.91 5.15 10.24
CA GLY A 220 -5.79 5.43 11.37
C GLY A 220 -5.11 5.18 12.72
N ASP A 221 -5.75 5.65 13.79
CA ASP A 221 -5.24 5.58 15.16
C ASP A 221 -5.83 4.42 15.99
N ALA A 222 -6.82 3.72 15.44
CA ALA A 222 -7.48 2.63 16.15
C ALA A 222 -6.51 1.46 16.40
N PRO A 223 -6.51 0.85 17.61
CA PRO A 223 -5.68 -0.31 17.89
C PRO A 223 -5.99 -1.48 16.96
N ILE A 224 -4.95 -2.16 16.48
CA ILE A 224 -5.05 -3.27 15.53
C ILE A 224 -4.93 -4.58 16.30
N CYS A 225 -5.92 -5.48 16.15
CA CYS A 225 -5.77 -6.84 16.65
C CYS A 225 -4.88 -7.67 15.72
N ALA A 226 -3.69 -8.03 16.18
CA ALA A 226 -2.69 -8.79 15.42
C ALA A 226 -3.14 -10.20 15.01
N THR A 227 -4.00 -10.84 15.82
CA THR A 227 -4.48 -12.20 15.58
C THR A 227 -5.79 -12.24 14.78
N ARG A 228 -6.33 -11.08 14.39
CA ARG A 228 -7.49 -11.02 13.50
C ARG A 228 -7.07 -11.53 12.12
N PRO A 229 -7.78 -12.52 11.54
CA PRO A 229 -7.53 -12.94 10.17
C PRO A 229 -7.62 -11.75 9.23
N GLY A 230 -6.54 -11.51 8.49
CA GLY A 230 -6.44 -10.38 7.57
C GLY A 230 -6.22 -9.02 8.24
N ALA A 231 -5.69 -8.95 9.46
CA ALA A 231 -5.19 -7.71 10.05
C ALA A 231 -4.19 -7.02 9.11
N VAL A 232 -4.32 -5.70 8.99
CA VAL A 232 -3.48 -4.85 8.13
C VAL A 232 -2.97 -3.67 8.94
N PHE A 233 -1.68 -3.42 8.85
CA PHE A 233 -1.04 -2.19 9.30
C PHE A 233 -1.16 -1.17 8.17
N GLY A 234 -2.31 -0.48 8.14
CA GLY A 234 -2.69 0.44 7.08
C GLY A 234 -1.71 1.61 6.96
N VAL A 235 -1.21 1.83 5.76
CA VAL A 235 -0.31 2.96 5.49
C VAL A 235 -0.71 3.73 4.24
N ASP A 236 -0.55 5.05 4.31
CA ASP A 236 -0.86 5.99 3.25
C ASP A 236 0.38 6.78 2.82
N GLY A 237 0.30 7.35 1.61
CA GLY A 237 1.28 8.34 1.13
C GLY A 237 2.60 7.76 0.64
N ALA A 238 2.63 6.49 0.22
CA ALA A 238 3.84 5.89 -0.31
C ALA A 238 3.57 4.82 -1.40
N PRO A 239 3.09 5.20 -2.59
CA PRO A 239 2.77 4.24 -3.65
C PRO A 239 3.97 3.43 -4.15
N LEU A 240 5.18 3.99 -4.02
CA LEU A 240 6.41 3.33 -4.40
C LEU A 240 6.75 2.14 -3.49
N VAL A 241 6.34 2.14 -2.22
CA VAL A 241 6.46 0.95 -1.33
C VAL A 241 5.75 -0.27 -1.91
N PHE A 242 4.64 -0.04 -2.61
CA PHE A 242 3.82 -1.10 -3.19
C PHE A 242 4.22 -1.46 -4.62
N ALA A 243 4.94 -0.57 -5.32
CA ALA A 243 5.25 -0.72 -6.72
C ALA A 243 6.70 -1.14 -6.98
N THR A 244 7.64 -0.83 -6.08
CA THR A 244 9.07 -1.09 -6.28
C THR A 244 9.67 -1.88 -5.11
N ASP A 245 10.87 -2.40 -5.31
CA ASP A 245 11.66 -3.07 -4.26
C ASP A 245 12.50 -2.06 -3.44
N TYR A 246 12.16 -0.77 -3.49
CA TYR A 246 12.89 0.25 -2.70
C TYR A 246 12.71 0.02 -1.21
N ALA A 247 11.48 -0.25 -0.77
CA ALA A 247 11.22 -0.65 0.60
C ALA A 247 11.44 -2.15 0.74
N HIS A 248 12.49 -2.56 1.46
CA HIS A 248 12.81 -3.96 1.65
C HIS A 248 13.25 -4.27 3.08
N ASN A 249 13.21 -5.56 3.42
CA ASN A 249 13.46 -6.07 4.77
C ASN A 249 12.63 -5.34 5.84
N MET A 250 11.35 -5.14 5.53
CA MET A 250 10.42 -4.43 6.39
C MET A 250 10.01 -5.29 7.59
N ALA A 251 10.04 -4.72 8.79
CA ALA A 251 9.64 -5.38 10.02
C ALA A 251 8.96 -4.39 10.98
N LEU A 252 8.13 -4.94 11.87
CA LEU A 252 7.61 -4.23 13.04
C LEU A 252 8.46 -4.58 14.25
N ARG A 253 9.13 -3.57 14.80
CA ARG A 253 9.81 -3.67 16.09
C ARG A 253 8.80 -3.47 17.21
N MET A 254 8.74 -4.45 18.10
CA MET A 254 7.85 -4.44 19.25
C MET A 254 8.64 -4.76 20.50
N THR A 255 8.23 -4.22 21.65
CA THR A 255 8.80 -4.59 22.94
C THR A 255 7.71 -5.28 23.75
N ASP A 256 7.93 -6.54 24.09
CA ASP A 256 7.02 -7.30 24.94
C ASP A 256 7.06 -6.78 26.40
N LYS A 257 6.09 -7.20 27.22
CA LYS A 257 5.99 -6.84 28.65
C LYS A 257 7.23 -7.20 29.46
N ASP A 258 7.95 -8.25 29.04
CA ASP A 258 9.22 -8.68 29.64
C ASP A 258 10.43 -7.82 29.21
N GLY A 259 10.21 -6.76 28.42
CA GLY A 259 11.26 -5.90 27.88
C GLY A 259 12.02 -6.51 26.69
N ARG A 260 11.57 -7.68 26.21
CA ARG A 260 12.19 -8.36 25.08
C ARG A 260 11.77 -7.71 23.77
N VAL A 261 12.74 -7.34 22.95
CA VAL A 261 12.49 -6.83 21.59
C VAL A 261 12.15 -7.99 20.68
N VAL A 262 11.02 -7.88 19.97
CA VAL A 262 10.53 -8.81 18.97
C VAL A 262 10.48 -8.09 17.64
N GLU A 263 11.12 -8.70 16.64
CA GLU A 263 11.09 -8.22 15.26
C GLU A 263 10.13 -9.09 14.46
N ALA A 264 9.04 -8.49 13.98
CA ALA A 264 8.02 -9.17 13.21
C ALA A 264 8.13 -8.79 11.72
N PRO A 265 8.65 -9.66 10.85
CA PRO A 265 8.73 -9.36 9.42
C PRO A 265 7.36 -9.08 8.83
N VAL A 266 7.27 -8.08 7.95
CA VAL A 266 6.02 -7.69 7.28
C VAL A 266 6.19 -7.59 5.77
N VAL A 267 5.08 -7.78 5.06
CA VAL A 267 5.02 -7.72 3.60
C VAL A 267 3.99 -6.68 3.18
N ALA A 268 4.36 -5.79 2.26
CA ALA A 268 3.47 -4.80 1.69
C ALA A 268 2.41 -5.45 0.81
N ARG A 269 1.15 -5.00 0.95
CA ARG A 269 -0.01 -5.50 0.21
C ARG A 269 -0.79 -4.33 -0.37
N ALA A 270 -0.54 -4.05 -1.65
CA ALA A 270 -1.22 -2.99 -2.39
C ALA A 270 -2.75 -3.21 -2.42
N ASP A 271 -3.19 -4.45 -2.50
CA ASP A 271 -4.60 -4.85 -2.52
C ASP A 271 -5.31 -4.67 -1.16
N ARG A 272 -4.52 -4.44 -0.09
CA ARG A 272 -5.03 -4.21 1.27
C ARG A 272 -4.70 -2.82 1.82
N GLY A 273 -3.90 -2.04 1.11
CA GLY A 273 -3.48 -0.70 1.53
C GLY A 273 -2.61 -0.66 2.77
N GLY A 274 -1.76 -1.66 2.95
CA GLY A 274 -0.84 -1.66 4.09
C GLY A 274 0.10 -2.84 4.14
N TYR A 275 0.68 -3.05 5.31
CA TYR A 275 1.52 -4.21 5.60
C TYR A 275 0.72 -5.30 6.31
N ILE A 276 1.09 -6.55 6.06
CA ILE A 276 0.63 -7.71 6.84
C ILE A 276 1.84 -8.43 7.41
N PHE A 277 1.67 -9.20 8.48
CA PHE A 277 2.73 -10.09 8.92
C PHE A 277 3.15 -11.05 7.81
N ALA A 278 4.45 -11.26 7.69
CA ALA A 278 4.98 -12.29 6.80
C ALA A 278 4.48 -13.67 7.27
N PRO A 279 4.25 -14.63 6.36
CA PRO A 279 3.83 -15.99 6.74
C PRO A 279 4.80 -16.72 7.68
N SER A 280 6.06 -16.28 7.73
CA SER A 280 7.10 -16.81 8.62
C SER A 280 6.98 -16.31 10.07
N PHE A 281 6.14 -15.32 10.35
CA PHE A 281 5.97 -14.76 11.68
C PHE A 281 4.74 -15.36 12.36
N ASP A 282 4.95 -15.94 13.54
CA ASP A 282 3.86 -16.39 14.39
C ASP A 282 3.65 -15.37 15.53
N PRO A 283 2.50 -14.67 15.58
CA PRO A 283 2.18 -13.76 16.68
C PRO A 283 1.83 -14.52 17.98
N ALA A 284 1.76 -15.85 17.97
CA ALA A 284 1.43 -16.64 19.17
C ALA A 284 2.47 -16.41 20.28
N GLY A 285 1.97 -16.12 21.48
CA GLY A 285 2.80 -15.89 22.68
C GLY A 285 2.90 -14.42 23.08
N LEU A 286 2.70 -13.48 22.15
CA LEU A 286 2.56 -12.06 22.49
C LEU A 286 1.19 -11.80 23.15
N LYS A 287 1.16 -10.91 24.14
CA LYS A 287 -0.06 -10.62 24.92
C LYS A 287 -0.22 -9.13 25.22
N GLY A 288 -1.47 -8.68 25.18
CA GLY A 288 -1.84 -7.32 25.58
C GLY A 288 -1.52 -6.27 24.52
N ALA A 289 -1.47 -5.00 24.94
CA ALA A 289 -1.20 -3.87 24.07
C ALA A 289 0.32 -3.60 23.95
N VAL A 290 0.80 -3.41 22.73
CA VAL A 290 2.21 -3.17 22.39
C VAL A 290 2.29 -2.08 21.33
N ALA A 291 3.25 -1.17 21.48
CA ALA A 291 3.62 -0.22 20.42
C ALA A 291 4.54 -0.91 19.41
N ALA A 292 4.17 -0.87 18.13
CA ALA A 292 4.89 -1.51 17.05
C ALA A 292 5.41 -0.48 16.06
N GLN A 293 6.72 -0.29 16.02
CA GLN A 293 7.39 0.67 15.14
C GLN A 293 7.76 0.00 13.82
N LEU A 294 7.23 0.49 12.70
CA LEU A 294 7.63 0.01 11.38
C LEU A 294 9.04 0.50 11.05
N HIS A 295 9.90 -0.39 10.56
CA HIS A 295 11.19 -0.02 10.00
C HIS A 295 11.61 -0.95 8.86
N GLY A 296 12.70 -0.61 8.20
CA GLY A 296 13.37 -1.45 7.23
C GLY A 296 14.44 -0.65 6.50
N PHE A 297 14.52 -0.82 5.19
CA PHE A 297 15.42 -0.06 4.33
C PHE A 297 14.65 0.60 3.20
N TRP A 298 15.10 1.78 2.80
CA TRP A 298 14.70 2.46 1.58
C TRP A 298 15.92 2.58 0.66
N GLY A 299 15.98 1.74 -0.38
CA GLY A 299 17.17 1.59 -1.20
C GLY A 299 18.32 1.05 -0.34
N PHE A 300 19.32 1.89 -0.05
CA PHE A 300 20.47 1.52 0.79
C PHE A 300 20.43 2.16 2.19
N ASP A 301 19.51 3.09 2.42
CA ASP A 301 19.42 3.82 3.69
C ASP A 301 18.42 3.15 4.63
N ALA A 302 18.67 3.26 5.93
CA ALA A 302 17.71 2.84 6.95
C ALA A 302 16.43 3.67 6.83
N PHE A 303 15.29 3.02 7.03
CA PHE A 303 13.98 3.63 6.94
C PHE A 303 13.19 3.38 8.22
N GLU A 304 12.59 4.45 8.74
CA GLU A 304 11.65 4.40 9.87
C GLU A 304 10.28 4.88 9.41
N GLY A 305 9.26 4.06 9.67
CA GLY A 305 7.87 4.31 9.31
C GLY A 305 7.03 4.81 10.48
N PRO A 306 5.69 4.68 10.42
CA PRO A 306 4.81 5.00 11.52
C PRO A 306 4.84 3.95 12.63
N GLU A 307 4.43 4.37 13.82
CA GLU A 307 4.14 3.50 14.96
C GLU A 307 2.65 3.11 14.98
N PHE A 308 2.37 1.84 15.28
CA PHE A 308 1.03 1.29 15.41
C PHE A 308 0.74 0.86 16.85
N ALA A 309 -0.47 1.13 17.32
CA ALA A 309 -1.01 0.50 18.52
C ALA A 309 -1.50 -0.91 18.16
N VAL A 310 -0.82 -1.94 18.64
CA VAL A 310 -1.12 -3.34 18.33
C VAL A 310 -1.60 -4.04 19.58
N GLN A 311 -2.64 -4.86 19.47
CA GLN A 311 -3.15 -5.67 20.55
C GLN A 311 -3.08 -7.14 20.20
N PHE A 312 -2.67 -7.94 21.18
CA PHE A 312 -2.67 -9.38 21.14
C PHE A 312 -3.66 -9.91 22.18
N PRO A 313 -4.36 -11.03 21.94
CA PRO A 313 -5.27 -11.65 22.89
C PRO A 313 -4.64 -11.84 24.27
N GLN A 314 -5.39 -11.51 25.31
CA GLN A 314 -5.00 -11.70 26.69
C GLN A 314 -6.23 -12.10 27.52
N ASP A 315 -6.06 -13.16 28.33
CA ASP A 315 -7.13 -13.80 29.09
C ASP A 315 -7.30 -13.24 30.51
N ASP A 316 -6.33 -12.49 31.01
CA ASP A 316 -6.33 -11.79 32.30
C ASP A 316 -6.44 -10.26 32.15
N GLY A 317 -6.69 -9.57 33.27
CA GLY A 317 -6.77 -8.10 33.30
C GLY A 317 -8.10 -7.49 32.87
N TRP A 318 -9.10 -8.32 32.56
CA TRP A 318 -10.47 -7.87 32.27
C TRP A 318 -11.22 -7.54 33.55
N GLN A 319 -11.90 -6.39 33.58
CA GLN A 319 -12.59 -5.89 34.76
C GLN A 319 -13.90 -5.21 34.39
N VAL A 320 -14.86 -5.29 35.31
CA VAL A 320 -16.14 -4.57 35.23
C VAL A 320 -15.96 -3.19 35.84
N ALA A 321 -16.66 -2.20 35.29
CA ALA A 321 -16.63 -0.85 35.82
C ALA A 321 -17.00 -0.84 37.33
N PRO A 322 -16.29 -0.04 38.15
CA PRO A 322 -16.52 -0.03 39.60
C PRO A 322 -17.97 0.26 39.96
N GLY A 323 -18.49 -0.43 40.98
CA GLY A 323 -19.82 -0.19 41.53
C GLY A 323 -20.99 -0.74 40.69
N GLN A 324 -20.72 -1.40 39.56
CA GLN A 324 -21.78 -2.09 38.83
C GLN A 324 -22.19 -3.39 39.53
N ARG A 325 -23.48 -3.55 39.74
CA ARG A 325 -24.11 -4.79 40.20
C ARG A 325 -25.24 -5.16 39.24
N LEU A 326 -25.38 -6.45 38.97
CA LEU A 326 -26.47 -6.97 38.17
C LEU A 326 -27.71 -7.14 39.05
N GLN A 327 -28.86 -6.74 38.53
CA GLN A 327 -30.15 -6.95 39.20
C GLN A 327 -31.01 -7.91 38.37
N THR A 328 -31.55 -8.93 39.02
CA THR A 328 -32.54 -9.83 38.41
C THR A 328 -33.86 -9.09 38.15
N GLY A 329 -34.71 -9.60 37.26
CA GLY A 329 -36.00 -8.96 36.93
C GLY A 329 -35.92 -7.76 35.97
N ARG A 330 -34.71 -7.29 35.60
CA ARG A 330 -34.55 -6.16 34.66
C ARG A 330 -33.42 -6.37 33.64
N LYS A 331 -33.39 -5.49 32.64
CA LYS A 331 -32.24 -5.37 31.73
C LYS A 331 -31.10 -4.64 32.43
N ASN A 332 -29.89 -5.14 32.25
CA ASN A 332 -28.67 -4.51 32.78
C ASN A 332 -27.74 -4.15 31.64
N ASN A 333 -27.02 -3.04 31.79
CA ASN A 333 -25.93 -2.67 30.89
C ASN A 333 -24.62 -2.71 31.70
N VAL A 334 -23.73 -3.62 31.34
CA VAL A 334 -22.43 -3.80 32.00
C VAL A 334 -21.36 -3.13 31.16
N LEU A 335 -20.49 -2.37 31.83
CA LEU A 335 -19.31 -1.76 31.22
C LEU A 335 -18.09 -2.58 31.63
N VAL A 336 -17.35 -3.10 30.65
CA VAL A 336 -16.17 -3.93 30.85
C VAL A 336 -14.96 -3.27 30.18
N SER A 337 -13.83 -3.20 30.86
CA SER A 337 -12.55 -2.79 30.29
C SER A 337 -11.56 -3.95 30.29
N GLY A 338 -10.58 -3.90 29.39
CA GLY A 338 -9.55 -4.93 29.30
C GLY A 338 -8.37 -4.53 28.43
N PRO A 339 -7.30 -5.33 28.45
CA PRO A 339 -6.05 -5.01 27.76
C PRO A 339 -6.08 -5.22 26.23
N SER A 340 -7.07 -5.96 25.71
CA SER A 340 -7.08 -6.45 24.31
C SER A 340 -8.45 -6.26 23.64
N MET A 341 -9.04 -5.09 23.84
CA MET A 341 -10.37 -4.68 23.35
C MET A 341 -10.56 -4.86 21.83
N ALA A 342 -9.56 -4.48 21.03
CA ALA A 342 -9.61 -4.61 19.57
C ALA A 342 -9.64 -6.08 19.12
N CYS A 343 -9.23 -7.01 19.98
CA CYS A 343 -9.21 -8.44 19.70
C CYS A 343 -10.49 -9.19 20.08
N VAL A 344 -11.51 -8.54 20.66
CA VAL A 344 -12.78 -9.21 20.95
C VAL A 344 -13.48 -9.63 19.66
N LYS A 345 -13.76 -10.94 19.53
CA LYS A 345 -14.51 -11.53 18.42
C LYS A 345 -15.99 -11.69 18.77
N SER A 346 -16.26 -12.22 19.95
CA SER A 346 -17.62 -12.47 20.43
C SER A 346 -17.67 -12.50 21.95
N ILE A 347 -18.85 -12.22 22.50
CA ILE A 347 -19.13 -12.27 23.93
C ILE A 347 -20.25 -13.30 24.14
N SER A 348 -20.10 -14.15 25.13
CA SER A 348 -21.13 -15.08 25.59
C SER A 348 -21.33 -14.93 27.09
N VAL A 349 -22.57 -14.97 27.54
CA VAL A 349 -22.93 -14.82 28.95
C VAL A 349 -23.62 -16.08 29.43
N GLN A 350 -23.07 -16.69 30.48
CA GLN A 350 -23.71 -17.80 31.18
C GLN A 350 -24.46 -17.25 32.39
N LEU A 351 -25.75 -17.54 32.43
CA LEU A 351 -26.66 -17.16 33.52
C LEU A 351 -26.59 -18.17 34.69
N PRO A 352 -27.07 -17.80 35.89
CA PRO A 352 -27.06 -18.68 37.06
C PRO A 352 -27.86 -19.97 36.88
N ASP A 353 -28.86 -19.97 35.99
CA ASP A 353 -29.66 -21.15 35.65
C ASP A 353 -29.01 -22.04 34.58
N GLY A 354 -27.78 -21.73 34.18
CA GLY A 354 -27.01 -22.46 33.19
C GLY A 354 -27.30 -22.10 31.74
N ARG A 355 -28.24 -21.17 31.46
CA ARG A 355 -28.49 -20.70 30.09
C ARG A 355 -27.30 -19.89 29.57
N ASN A 356 -26.92 -20.14 28.32
CA ASN A 356 -25.92 -19.35 27.61
C ASN A 356 -26.60 -18.40 26.61
N LEU A 357 -26.23 -17.13 26.67
CA LEU A 357 -26.73 -16.06 25.83
C LEU A 357 -25.60 -15.44 25.03
N THR A 358 -25.93 -14.94 23.83
CA THR A 358 -25.05 -14.04 23.07
C THR A 358 -25.63 -12.63 23.20
N PRO A 359 -25.17 -11.82 24.15
CA PRO A 359 -25.73 -10.49 24.38
C PRO A 359 -25.41 -9.55 23.21
N ASP A 360 -26.25 -8.52 23.06
CA ASP A 360 -25.87 -7.36 22.26
C ASP A 360 -24.75 -6.60 22.98
N TRP A 361 -23.73 -6.17 22.23
CA TRP A 361 -22.61 -5.43 22.77
C TRP A 361 -22.05 -4.43 21.78
N GLN A 362 -21.43 -3.37 22.30
CA GLN A 362 -20.82 -2.29 21.51
C GLN A 362 -19.60 -1.72 22.24
N MET A 363 -18.60 -1.27 21.47
CA MET A 363 -17.49 -0.51 22.05
C MET A 363 -17.90 0.95 22.26
N LYS A 364 -17.71 1.46 23.48
CA LYS A 364 -17.89 2.88 23.84
C LYS A 364 -16.57 3.41 24.40
N GLY A 365 -15.78 4.06 23.54
CA GLY A 365 -14.43 4.50 23.90
C GLY A 365 -13.55 3.31 24.27
N GLU A 366 -13.04 3.29 25.50
CA GLU A 366 -12.16 2.23 26.02
C GLU A 366 -12.92 1.12 26.78
N GLN A 367 -14.25 1.06 26.67
CA GLN A 367 -15.09 0.10 27.39
C GLN A 367 -16.04 -0.67 26.45
N LEU A 368 -16.34 -1.91 26.79
CA LEU A 368 -17.40 -2.73 26.20
C LEU A 368 -18.68 -2.48 26.97
N SER A 369 -19.71 -2.04 26.28
CA SER A 369 -21.06 -1.94 26.82
C SER A 369 -21.83 -3.19 26.39
N ILE A 370 -22.20 -4.03 27.36
CA ILE A 370 -22.81 -5.34 27.16
C ILE A 370 -24.22 -5.32 27.75
N ASP A 371 -25.22 -5.59 26.93
CA ASP A 371 -26.62 -5.66 27.38
C ASP A 371 -26.97 -7.08 27.84
N ILE A 372 -27.23 -7.23 29.14
CA ILE A 372 -27.54 -8.52 29.76
C ILE A 372 -29.03 -8.53 30.14
N PRO A 373 -29.86 -9.31 29.41
CA PRO A 373 -31.29 -9.41 29.69
C PRO A 373 -31.54 -10.38 30.84
N LEU A 374 -31.62 -9.86 32.07
CA LEU A 374 -31.95 -10.65 33.27
C LEU A 374 -33.45 -10.57 33.65
N SER A 375 -34.30 -10.08 32.74
CA SER A 375 -35.73 -9.87 32.98
C SER A 375 -36.49 -11.15 33.34
N ASP A 376 -36.09 -12.29 32.76
CA ASP A 376 -36.74 -13.58 32.99
C ASP A 376 -36.12 -14.36 34.17
N LEU A 377 -35.08 -13.80 34.80
CA LEU A 377 -34.39 -14.44 35.91
C LEU A 377 -34.96 -13.91 37.23
N VAL A 378 -35.35 -14.82 38.12
CA VAL A 378 -35.91 -14.48 39.44
C VAL A 378 -34.89 -14.73 40.56
N ALA A 379 -34.15 -15.84 40.48
CA ALA A 379 -33.18 -16.23 41.49
C ALA A 379 -31.84 -15.47 41.33
N PRO A 380 -31.24 -14.97 42.43
CA PRO A 380 -29.89 -14.40 42.40
C PRO A 380 -28.86 -15.50 42.12
N GLY A 381 -27.69 -15.10 41.64
CA GLY A 381 -26.57 -16.01 41.40
C GLY A 381 -25.45 -15.41 40.56
N GLU A 382 -24.46 -16.21 40.23
CA GLU A 382 -23.30 -15.77 39.47
C GLU A 382 -23.57 -15.74 37.96
N VAL A 383 -23.28 -14.61 37.34
CA VAL A 383 -23.30 -14.43 35.88
C VAL A 383 -21.85 -14.44 35.39
N SER A 384 -21.52 -15.34 34.47
CA SER A 384 -20.18 -15.42 33.88
C SER A 384 -20.18 -14.86 32.47
N ILE A 385 -19.37 -13.83 32.23
CA ILE A 385 -19.15 -13.22 30.92
C ILE A 385 -17.86 -13.79 30.34
N ALA A 386 -17.97 -14.54 29.25
CA ALA A 386 -16.84 -15.07 28.49
C ALA A 386 -16.59 -14.22 27.24
N ILE A 387 -15.37 -13.69 27.14
CA ILE A 387 -14.91 -12.83 26.05
C ILE A 387 -13.97 -13.64 25.17
N GLN A 388 -14.42 -13.96 23.96
CA GLN A 388 -13.66 -14.77 23.01
C GLN A 388 -12.82 -13.87 22.09
N PRO A 389 -11.49 -14.06 22.03
CA PRO A 389 -10.66 -13.30 21.11
C PRO A 389 -10.65 -13.83 19.68
N HIS A 390 -10.23 -12.97 18.73
CA HIS A 390 -9.83 -13.36 17.38
C HIS A 390 -8.55 -14.22 17.40
N GLY A 391 -8.41 -15.12 16.41
CA GLY A 391 -7.22 -15.96 16.22
C GLY A 391 -7.19 -17.26 17.02
N GLY A 392 -8.23 -17.54 17.82
CA GLY A 392 -8.23 -18.68 18.73
C GLY A 392 -7.46 -18.36 20.02
N GLY A 393 -7.82 -19.04 21.10
CA GLY A 393 -7.28 -18.75 22.44
C GLY A 393 -8.32 -18.97 23.51
N LYS A 394 -7.85 -19.07 24.76
CA LYS A 394 -8.72 -19.24 25.92
C LYS A 394 -9.58 -17.99 26.10
N PRO A 395 -10.92 -18.11 26.22
CA PRO A 395 -11.75 -16.96 26.53
C PRO A 395 -11.38 -16.38 27.90
N ALA A 396 -11.38 -15.06 28.01
CA ALA A 396 -11.33 -14.38 29.31
C ALA A 396 -12.70 -14.54 29.98
N VAL A 397 -12.74 -14.94 31.24
CA VAL A 397 -14.00 -15.14 31.97
C VAL A 397 -14.05 -14.18 33.16
N ILE A 398 -15.12 -13.40 33.24
CA ILE A 398 -15.39 -12.48 34.34
C ILE A 398 -16.68 -12.93 35.00
N THR A 399 -16.68 -13.05 36.32
CA THR A 399 -17.89 -13.40 37.08
C THR A 399 -18.41 -12.18 37.82
N ILE A 400 -19.72 -11.94 37.73
CA ILE A 400 -20.41 -10.83 38.39
C ILE A 400 -21.62 -11.40 39.14
N PRO A 401 -21.83 -11.05 40.42
CA PRO A 401 -23.03 -11.43 41.13
C PRO A 401 -24.26 -10.69 40.58
N ALA A 402 -25.34 -11.43 40.35
CA ALA A 402 -26.68 -10.90 40.13
C ALA A 402 -27.50 -11.02 41.42
N GLU A 403 -27.95 -9.88 41.93
CA GLU A 403 -28.72 -9.74 43.17
C GLU A 403 -30.22 -9.61 42.84
N ALA A 404 -31.08 -10.04 43.76
CA ALA A 404 -32.51 -9.84 43.63
C ALA A 404 -32.86 -8.34 43.73
N GLU A 405 -33.85 -7.91 42.96
CA GLU A 405 -34.36 -6.53 43.04
C GLU A 405 -34.90 -6.25 44.45
N GLY A 406 -34.20 -5.41 45.23
CA GLY A 406 -34.69 -4.90 46.52
C GLY A 406 -33.94 -5.29 47.80
N MET A 407 -32.71 -5.81 47.74
CA MET A 407 -31.89 -6.00 48.96
C MET A 407 -30.81 -4.90 49.07
N PRO A 408 -30.81 -4.09 50.15
CA PRO A 408 -29.88 -2.96 50.35
C PRO A 408 -28.44 -3.38 50.62
#